data_AF-A0A8H7HJC4-F1
#
_entry.id   AF-A0A8H7HJC4-F1
#
_cell.length_a   1.000
_cell.length_b   1.000
_cell.length_c   1.000
_cell.angle_alpha   90.00
_cell.angle_beta   90.00
_cell.angle_gamma   90.00
#
_symmetry.space_group_name_H-M   'P 1'
#
loop_
_entity.id
_entity.type
_entity.pdbx_description
1 polymer ?
#
loop_
_entity_poly.entity_id
_entity_poly.type
_entity_poly.pdbx_seq_one_letter_code
_entity_poly.pdbx_strand_id
1 'polypeptide(L)'
;MGLNFLEELELHCHQDIRFEEGEISQPPNPDTHLDPPPADLYEPGDHATHPLPEVVQPIQMFYRRLKVYLPATLRTLRVYDSHTPDIYFIRQVIEQCPLLLSLTLSRCTLFTRQECKFWKNLPQGESDSYFSDQGVPAYASAVAGELKGIKNLKELEIGIYLTPHAAIGTHLQQHTGLDGLSRASLKVWEEPCEECNIQYREPTLAVEAEATEILAREIPTLSLVSWASFCSEKRIGWSTHRISRDQEGNFEKSASVTK
;
A
#
# COMPACT_ATOMS: atom_id res chain seq x y z
N MET A 1 -8.34 32.51 -23.42
CA MET A 1 -8.35 31.83 -22.12
C MET A 1 -7.15 30.91 -22.10
N GLY A 2 -6.14 31.21 -21.28
CA GLY A 2 -4.93 30.40 -21.21
C GLY A 2 -5.27 29.02 -20.66
N LEU A 3 -4.94 27.96 -21.39
CA LEU A 3 -4.89 26.62 -20.85
C LEU A 3 -3.84 26.65 -19.73
N ASN A 4 -4.28 26.61 -18.47
CA ASN A 4 -3.36 26.49 -17.35
C ASN A 4 -2.61 25.16 -17.51
N PHE A 5 -1.33 25.25 -17.85
CA PHE A 5 -0.40 24.13 -17.86
C PHE A 5 -0.16 23.72 -16.41
N LEU A 6 -0.87 22.70 -15.95
CA LEU A 6 -0.60 22.10 -14.65
C LEU A 6 0.39 20.95 -14.86
N GLU A 7 1.62 21.11 -14.37
CA GLU A 7 2.67 20.08 -14.47
C GLU A 7 2.76 19.23 -13.20
N GLU A 8 2.22 19.70 -12.08
CA GLU A 8 2.26 19.03 -10.79
C GLU A 8 0.89 19.07 -10.10
N LEU A 9 0.47 17.94 -9.55
CA LEU A 9 -0.78 17.79 -8.83
C LEU A 9 -0.54 16.92 -7.59
N GLU A 10 -1.02 17.41 -6.46
CA GLU A 10 -1.03 16.71 -5.19
C GLU A 10 -2.48 16.53 -4.74
N LEU A 11 -2.82 15.32 -4.31
CA LEU A 11 -4.15 14.93 -3.85
C LEU A 11 -4.05 14.24 -2.50
N HIS A 12 -4.78 14.74 -1.50
CA HIS A 12 -4.93 14.11 -0.20
C HIS A 12 -6.30 13.45 -0.09
N CYS A 13 -6.33 12.12 0.02
CA CYS A 13 -7.59 11.35 0.05
C CYS A 13 -8.56 11.78 1.16
N HIS A 14 -8.08 12.33 2.26
CA HIS A 14 -8.94 12.83 3.35
C HIS A 14 -9.41 14.28 3.20
N GLN A 15 -8.86 15.05 2.26
CA GLN A 15 -9.14 16.49 2.11
C GLN A 15 -9.75 16.82 0.74
N ASP A 16 -9.14 16.30 -0.32
CA ASP A 16 -9.39 16.76 -1.69
C ASP A 16 -10.32 15.85 -2.47
N ILE A 17 -10.50 14.60 -2.01
CA ILE A 17 -11.23 13.58 -2.73
C ILE A 17 -12.62 13.43 -2.13
N ARG A 18 -13.61 13.97 -2.86
CA ARG A 18 -15.02 13.71 -2.57
C ARG A 18 -15.36 12.32 -3.10
N PHE A 19 -15.51 11.37 -2.19
CA PHE A 19 -15.97 10.05 -2.56
C PHE A 19 -17.50 10.02 -2.63
N GLU A 20 -18.09 9.89 -3.82
CA GLU A 20 -19.52 9.63 -3.95
C GLU A 20 -19.87 8.24 -3.37
N GLU A 21 -21.05 8.13 -2.76
CA GLU A 21 -21.63 6.86 -2.30
C GLU A 21 -22.09 6.06 -3.52
N GLY A 22 -21.17 5.35 -4.18
CA GLY A 22 -21.48 4.42 -5.25
C GLY A 22 -21.50 2.99 -4.72
N GLU A 23 -22.67 2.35 -4.73
CA GLU A 23 -22.80 0.91 -4.55
C GLU A 23 -22.03 0.19 -5.67
N ILE A 24 -20.92 -0.47 -5.33
CA ILE A 24 -20.21 -1.36 -6.26
C ILE A 24 -20.18 -2.74 -5.62
N SER A 25 -20.94 -3.65 -6.19
CA SER A 25 -20.92 -5.08 -5.88
C SER A 25 -19.53 -5.65 -6.18
N GLN A 26 -19.00 -6.49 -5.27
CA GLN A 26 -17.78 -7.25 -5.52
C GLN A 26 -17.88 -8.02 -6.86
N PRO A 27 -16.78 -8.20 -7.62
CA PRO A 27 -16.76 -9.24 -8.64
C PRO A 27 -17.04 -10.60 -7.97
N PRO A 28 -17.79 -11.51 -8.62
CA PRO A 28 -18.17 -12.78 -8.02
C PRO A 28 -16.93 -13.57 -7.61
N ASN A 29 -16.95 -14.07 -6.37
CA ASN A 29 -15.94 -14.96 -5.83
C ASN A 29 -15.95 -16.28 -6.66
N PRO A 30 -14.86 -16.66 -7.34
CA PRO A 30 -14.85 -17.84 -8.20
C PRO A 30 -15.06 -19.16 -7.46
N ASP A 31 -15.00 -19.18 -6.12
CA ASP A 31 -15.09 -20.40 -5.30
C ASP A 31 -16.50 -20.75 -4.79
N THR A 32 -17.57 -20.25 -5.41
CA THR A 32 -18.96 -20.57 -4.97
C THR A 32 -19.65 -21.71 -5.73
N HIS A 33 -18.90 -22.50 -6.51
CA HIS A 33 -19.39 -23.78 -7.05
C HIS A 33 -18.60 -24.97 -6.50
N LEU A 34 -18.73 -25.20 -5.20
CA LEU A 34 -18.57 -26.54 -4.64
C LEU A 34 -19.95 -26.99 -4.18
N ASP A 35 -20.52 -27.96 -4.88
CA ASP A 35 -21.74 -28.62 -4.46
C ASP A 35 -21.58 -29.11 -3.02
N PRO A 36 -22.61 -28.96 -2.16
CA PRO A 36 -22.56 -29.52 -0.83
C PRO A 36 -22.38 -31.05 -0.92
N PRO A 37 -21.54 -31.67 -0.08
CA PRO A 37 -21.40 -33.12 -0.07
C PRO A 37 -22.76 -33.78 0.25
N PRO A 38 -23.02 -34.98 -0.32
CA PRO A 38 -24.31 -35.66 -0.17
C PRO A 38 -24.63 -35.94 1.30
N ALA A 39 -25.91 -35.82 1.64
CA ALA A 39 -26.48 -35.73 2.99
C ALA A 39 -26.42 -37.02 3.85
N ASP A 40 -25.56 -37.98 3.53
CA ASP A 40 -25.63 -39.34 4.07
C ASP A 40 -24.54 -39.66 5.12
N LEU A 41 -23.94 -38.65 5.76
CA LEU A 41 -22.90 -38.84 6.79
C LEU A 41 -23.18 -38.20 8.15
N TYR A 42 -24.42 -37.83 8.46
CA TYR A 42 -24.78 -37.39 9.82
C TYR A 42 -25.50 -38.51 10.59
N GLU A 43 -24.78 -39.17 11.51
CA GLU A 43 -25.41 -39.94 12.59
C GLU A 43 -26.04 -38.97 13.62
N PRO A 44 -27.20 -39.31 14.20
CA PRO A 44 -27.94 -38.40 15.08
C PRO A 44 -27.36 -38.43 16.50
N GLY A 45 -26.73 -37.32 16.92
CA GLY A 45 -26.25 -37.11 18.27
C GLY A 45 -26.72 -35.78 18.86
N ASP A 46 -27.64 -35.89 19.82
CA ASP A 46 -28.11 -34.97 20.86
C ASP A 46 -28.15 -33.44 20.64
N HIS A 47 -29.39 -32.94 20.76
CA HIS A 47 -29.77 -31.55 20.86
C HIS A 47 -29.16 -30.84 22.08
N ALA A 48 -28.20 -29.95 21.84
CA ALA A 48 -27.91 -28.83 22.72
C ALA A 48 -28.16 -27.52 21.96
N THR A 49 -29.24 -26.83 22.31
CA THR A 49 -29.58 -25.47 21.87
C THR A 49 -28.50 -24.49 22.34
N HIS A 50 -27.45 -24.31 21.55
CA HIS A 50 -26.60 -23.13 21.61
C HIS A 50 -27.27 -22.02 20.79
N PRO A 51 -27.44 -20.79 21.32
CA PRO A 51 -27.81 -19.67 20.48
C PRO A 51 -26.73 -19.51 19.40
N LEU A 52 -27.17 -19.51 18.14
CA LEU A 52 -26.31 -19.25 16.98
C LEU A 52 -25.50 -17.98 17.27
N PRO A 53 -24.17 -17.96 17.02
CA PRO A 53 -23.41 -16.74 17.14
C PRO A 53 -24.06 -15.69 16.24
N GLU A 54 -24.31 -14.50 16.79
CA GLU A 54 -24.73 -13.35 16.00
C GLU A 54 -23.82 -13.26 14.78
N VAL A 55 -24.41 -13.40 13.60
CA VAL A 55 -23.71 -13.16 12.34
C VAL A 55 -23.40 -11.68 12.35
N VAL A 56 -22.22 -11.31 12.86
CA VAL A 56 -21.64 -9.99 12.66
C VAL A 56 -21.54 -9.86 11.14
N GLN A 57 -22.46 -9.10 10.55
CA GLN A 57 -22.40 -8.85 9.12
C GLN A 57 -21.02 -8.26 8.83
N PRO A 58 -20.25 -8.83 7.90
CA PRO A 58 -18.97 -8.23 7.54
C PRO A 58 -19.26 -6.80 7.11
N ILE A 59 -18.56 -5.84 7.73
CA ILE A 59 -18.66 -4.43 7.36
C ILE A 59 -18.37 -4.37 5.86
N GLN A 60 -19.39 -4.09 5.06
CA GLN A 60 -19.24 -3.98 3.61
C GLN A 60 -18.40 -2.74 3.34
N MET A 61 -17.12 -2.95 3.07
CA MET A 61 -16.16 -1.89 2.81
C MET A 61 -16.27 -1.48 1.35
N PHE A 62 -16.87 -0.32 1.11
CA PHE A 62 -16.95 0.26 -0.22
C PHE A 62 -15.57 0.79 -0.63
N TYR A 63 -14.90 0.09 -1.54
CA TYR A 63 -13.72 0.60 -2.24
C TYR A 63 -14.15 1.78 -3.12
N ARG A 64 -13.83 3.00 -2.69
CA ARG A 64 -14.33 4.21 -3.34
C ARG A 64 -13.41 4.65 -4.48
N ARG A 65 -13.94 4.75 -5.70
CA ARG A 65 -13.19 5.17 -6.90
C ARG A 65 -12.86 6.66 -6.85
N LEU A 66 -11.62 6.99 -7.19
CA LEU A 66 -11.14 8.37 -7.32
C LEU A 66 -11.58 8.93 -8.69
N LYS A 67 -12.42 9.98 -8.71
CA LYS A 67 -12.90 10.59 -9.96
C LYS A 67 -12.44 12.05 -10.06
N VAL A 68 -11.17 12.23 -10.41
CA VAL A 68 -10.52 13.55 -10.61
C VAL A 68 -10.12 13.68 -12.07
N TYR A 69 -10.35 14.80 -12.74
CA TYR A 69 -9.84 14.98 -14.11
C TYR A 69 -8.34 15.32 -14.06
N LEU A 70 -7.50 14.50 -14.68
CA LEU A 70 -6.06 14.68 -14.69
C LEU A 70 -5.59 15.40 -15.97
N PRO A 71 -4.85 16.52 -15.88
CA PRO A 71 -4.38 17.23 -17.06
C PRO A 71 -3.33 16.43 -17.85
N ALA A 72 -3.43 16.46 -19.19
CA ALA A 72 -2.46 15.78 -20.06
C ALA A 72 -1.03 16.35 -19.99
N THR A 73 -0.88 17.56 -19.44
CA THR A 73 0.41 18.23 -19.20
C THR A 73 1.12 17.76 -17.93
N LEU A 74 0.46 16.93 -17.11
CA LEU A 74 0.97 16.52 -15.81
C LEU A 74 2.25 15.69 -15.94
N ARG A 75 3.28 16.12 -15.22
CA ARG A 75 4.58 15.45 -15.11
C ARG A 75 4.75 14.76 -13.77
N THR A 76 4.11 15.30 -12.74
CA THR A 76 4.24 14.80 -11.38
C THR A 76 2.87 14.68 -10.73
N LEU A 77 2.56 13.50 -10.22
CA LEU A 77 1.30 13.20 -9.54
C LEU A 77 1.58 12.58 -8.20
N ARG A 78 1.07 13.18 -7.13
CA ARG A 78 1.19 12.64 -5.78
C ARG A 78 -0.18 12.42 -5.16
N VAL A 79 -0.40 11.20 -4.71
CA VAL A 79 -1.61 10.83 -3.97
C VAL A 79 -1.19 10.39 -2.58
N TYR A 80 -1.68 11.10 -1.58
CA TYR A 80 -1.39 10.87 -0.17
C TYR A 80 -2.60 10.34 0.59
N ASP A 81 -2.29 9.60 1.65
CA ASP A 81 -3.25 9.02 2.58
C ASP A 81 -4.32 8.14 1.89
N SER A 82 -3.95 7.35 0.87
CA SER A 82 -4.90 6.44 0.21
C SER A 82 -5.17 5.16 1.01
N HIS A 83 -6.44 4.75 1.07
CA HIS A 83 -6.83 3.45 1.67
C HIS A 83 -6.77 2.29 0.68
N THR A 84 -6.68 2.55 -0.62
CA THR A 84 -6.81 1.53 -1.67
C THR A 84 -5.69 1.63 -2.69
N PRO A 85 -5.12 0.51 -3.17
CA PRO A 85 -4.38 0.53 -4.41
C PRO A 85 -5.44 0.56 -5.52
N ASP A 86 -5.79 1.76 -5.99
CA ASP A 86 -6.87 1.88 -6.97
C ASP A 86 -6.30 1.59 -8.37
N ILE A 87 -6.34 0.32 -8.77
CA ILE A 87 -6.03 -0.13 -10.14
C ILE A 87 -6.78 0.71 -11.19
N TYR A 88 -8.00 1.17 -10.87
CA TYR A 88 -8.76 2.04 -11.77
C TYR A 88 -8.15 3.43 -11.84
N PHE A 89 -7.60 3.95 -10.74
CA PHE A 89 -6.85 5.19 -10.74
C PHE A 89 -5.57 5.08 -11.58
N ILE A 90 -4.80 3.99 -11.45
CA ILE A 90 -3.61 3.77 -12.28
C ILE A 90 -3.99 3.73 -13.77
N ARG A 91 -5.07 3.02 -14.13
CA ARG A 91 -5.58 3.03 -15.51
C ARG A 91 -5.95 4.42 -15.99
N GLN A 92 -6.61 5.21 -15.15
CA GLN A 92 -6.94 6.58 -15.47
C GLN A 92 -5.69 7.44 -15.70
N VAL A 93 -4.64 7.26 -14.88
CA VAL A 93 -3.35 7.94 -15.04
C VAL A 93 -2.71 7.58 -16.39
N ILE A 94 -2.74 6.29 -16.77
CA ILE A 94 -2.22 5.82 -18.07
C ILE A 94 -2.95 6.50 -19.24
N GLU A 95 -4.27 6.64 -19.13
CA GLU A 95 -5.10 7.23 -20.18
C GLU A 95 -4.94 8.75 -20.29
N GLN A 96 -4.83 9.45 -19.15
CA GLN A 96 -4.94 10.91 -19.10
C GLN A 96 -3.59 11.63 -18.99
N CYS A 97 -2.53 10.98 -18.51
CA CYS A 97 -1.25 11.63 -18.21
C CYS A 97 -0.10 11.10 -19.08
N PRO A 98 -0.09 11.35 -20.40
CA PRO A 98 0.94 10.81 -21.30
C PRO A 98 2.36 11.34 -21.02
N LEU A 99 2.47 12.47 -20.31
CA LEU A 99 3.74 13.12 -19.97
C LEU A 99 4.23 12.82 -18.55
N LEU A 100 3.56 11.93 -17.81
CA LEU A 100 3.90 11.65 -16.42
C LEU A 100 5.30 11.05 -16.28
N LEU A 101 6.09 11.65 -15.39
CA LEU A 101 7.46 11.28 -15.06
C LEU A 101 7.59 10.74 -13.64
N SER A 102 6.80 11.27 -12.70
CA SER A 102 6.90 10.95 -11.28
C SER A 102 5.52 10.64 -10.70
N LEU A 103 5.42 9.51 -9.98
CA LEU A 103 4.18 9.04 -9.36
C LEU A 103 4.41 8.65 -7.90
N THR A 104 3.69 9.29 -6.98
CA THR A 104 3.62 8.90 -5.57
C THR A 104 2.26 8.29 -5.27
N LEU A 105 2.25 7.05 -4.78
CA LEU A 105 1.08 6.34 -4.28
C LEU A 105 1.27 6.03 -2.79
N SER A 106 1.03 7.04 -1.95
CA SER A 106 1.19 6.91 -0.50
C SER A 106 -0.08 6.42 0.18
N ARG A 107 0.09 5.53 1.17
CA ARG A 107 -1.02 4.93 1.92
C ARG A 107 -1.41 5.81 3.09
N CYS A 108 -2.67 5.74 3.50
CA CYS A 108 -3.07 6.19 4.83
C CYS A 108 -2.48 5.20 5.82
N THR A 109 -1.71 5.67 6.80
CA THR A 109 -1.08 4.80 7.79
C THR A 109 -1.43 5.27 9.19
N LEU A 110 -1.13 4.43 10.19
CA LEU A 110 -1.17 4.85 11.58
C LEU A 110 -0.18 5.99 11.87
N PHE A 111 0.86 6.19 11.06
CA PHE A 111 1.84 7.26 11.28
C PHE A 111 1.37 8.60 10.72
N THR A 112 0.72 8.59 9.55
CA THR A 112 0.20 9.82 8.93
C THR A 112 -1.17 10.22 9.47
N ARG A 113 -2.01 9.25 9.86
CA ARG A 113 -3.40 9.46 10.29
C ARG A 113 -3.84 8.49 11.39
N GLN A 114 -3.38 8.73 12.62
CA GLN A 114 -3.74 7.91 13.79
C GLN A 114 -5.25 7.81 14.06
N GLU A 115 -5.98 8.89 13.79
CA GLU A 115 -7.42 8.99 14.02
C GLU A 115 -8.28 8.60 12.80
N CYS A 116 -7.69 7.92 11.82
CA CYS A 116 -8.43 7.49 10.63
C CYS A 116 -9.53 6.48 10.99
N LYS A 117 -10.79 6.86 10.77
CA LYS A 117 -11.96 6.00 11.05
C LYS A 117 -11.97 4.71 10.24
N PHE A 118 -11.39 4.71 9.04
CA PHE A 118 -11.30 3.52 8.19
C PHE A 118 -10.53 2.40 8.92
N TRP A 119 -9.32 2.71 9.40
CA TRP A 119 -8.50 1.75 10.12
C TRP A 119 -9.08 1.35 11.48
N LYS A 120 -9.79 2.26 12.16
CA LYS A 120 -10.48 1.94 13.44
C LYS A 120 -11.60 0.93 13.29
N ASN A 121 -12.20 0.83 12.10
CA ASN A 121 -13.34 -0.05 11.84
C ASN A 121 -12.91 -1.41 11.26
N LEU A 122 -11.62 -1.60 10.97
CA LEU A 122 -11.09 -2.86 10.45
C LEU A 122 -10.64 -3.80 11.58
N PRO A 123 -10.71 -5.13 11.38
CA PRO A 123 -10.06 -6.09 12.27
C PRO A 123 -8.57 -5.78 12.43
N GLN A 124 -7.99 -6.16 13.57
CA GLN A 124 -6.63 -5.77 13.94
C GLN A 124 -5.57 -6.16 12.89
N GLY A 125 -5.70 -7.32 12.24
CA GLY A 125 -4.79 -7.79 11.18
C GLY A 125 -5.09 -7.27 9.77
N GLU A 126 -6.13 -6.47 9.59
CA GLU A 126 -6.41 -5.75 8.33
C GLU A 126 -6.06 -4.25 8.45
N SER A 127 -5.88 -3.76 9.68
CA SER A 127 -5.73 -2.33 9.99
C SER A 127 -4.37 -1.72 9.57
N ASP A 128 -3.42 -2.58 9.21
CA ASP A 128 -2.03 -2.30 8.86
C ASP A 128 -1.60 -3.08 7.62
N SER A 129 -2.53 -3.30 6.69
CA SER A 129 -2.31 -3.92 5.37
C SER A 129 -1.28 -3.20 4.48
N TYR A 130 -0.65 -2.13 4.98
CA TYR A 130 0.46 -1.40 4.38
C TYR A 130 1.83 -1.87 4.91
N PHE A 131 1.89 -2.94 5.71
CA PHE A 131 3.12 -3.65 6.12
C PHE A 131 3.13 -5.06 5.56
N SER A 132 4.19 -5.44 4.84
CA SER A 132 4.50 -6.85 4.56
C SER A 132 5.91 -6.98 4.01
N ASP A 133 6.68 -7.92 4.55
CA ASP A 133 7.92 -8.45 3.95
C ASP A 133 7.68 -9.78 3.21
N GLN A 134 6.46 -10.30 3.24
CA GLN A 134 6.07 -11.55 2.59
C GLN A 134 5.44 -11.31 1.22
N GLY A 135 5.70 -12.20 0.26
CA GLY A 135 5.12 -12.16 -1.09
C GLY A 135 5.60 -10.98 -1.94
N VAL A 136 6.70 -10.32 -1.53
CA VAL A 136 7.20 -9.10 -2.16
C VAL A 136 7.50 -9.26 -3.66
N PRO A 137 8.08 -10.37 -4.14
CA PRO A 137 8.26 -10.56 -5.58
C PRO A 137 6.94 -10.54 -6.36
N ALA A 138 5.92 -11.25 -5.88
CA ALA A 138 4.61 -11.30 -6.53
C ALA A 138 3.92 -9.93 -6.50
N TYR A 139 4.02 -9.21 -5.36
CA TYR A 139 3.53 -7.85 -5.23
C TYR A 139 4.22 -6.90 -6.23
N ALA A 140 5.54 -6.92 -6.31
CA ALA A 140 6.31 -6.07 -7.21
C ALA A 140 5.98 -6.36 -8.68
N SER A 141 5.84 -7.62 -9.07
CA SER A 141 5.40 -8.01 -10.43
C SER A 141 3.98 -7.53 -10.74
N ALA A 142 3.04 -7.64 -9.78
CA ALA A 142 1.68 -7.15 -9.97
C ALA A 142 1.65 -5.62 -10.15
N VAL A 143 2.35 -4.87 -9.29
CA VAL A 143 2.47 -3.42 -9.40
C VAL A 143 3.12 -3.01 -10.72
N ALA A 144 4.19 -3.72 -11.13
CA ALA A 144 4.83 -3.47 -12.42
C ALA A 144 3.86 -3.69 -13.59
N GLY A 145 3.07 -4.77 -13.53
CA GLY A 145 2.05 -5.10 -14.52
C GLY A 145 1.00 -4.00 -14.70
N GLU A 146 0.62 -3.32 -13.63
CA GLU A 146 -0.31 -2.19 -13.66
C GLU A 146 0.37 -0.89 -14.13
N LEU A 147 1.61 -0.63 -13.73
CA LEU A 147 2.30 0.63 -14.02
C LEU A 147 2.99 0.69 -15.39
N LYS A 148 3.26 -0.45 -16.04
CA LYS A 148 3.98 -0.51 -17.33
C LYS A 148 3.35 0.31 -18.46
N GLY A 149 2.06 0.67 -18.33
CA GLY A 149 1.37 1.55 -19.28
C GLY A 149 1.80 3.02 -19.20
N ILE A 150 2.42 3.45 -18.09
CA ILE A 150 2.89 4.84 -17.90
C ILE A 150 4.23 5.02 -18.62
N LYS A 151 4.14 5.46 -19.88
CA LYS A 151 5.24 5.42 -20.87
C LYS A 151 6.55 6.09 -20.46
N ASN A 152 6.50 7.10 -19.60
CA ASN A 152 7.65 7.94 -19.26
C ASN A 152 7.99 7.91 -17.76
N LEU A 153 7.46 6.94 -17.01
CA LEU A 153 7.64 6.88 -15.56
C LEU A 153 9.11 6.69 -15.19
N LYS A 154 9.70 7.69 -14.54
CA LYS A 154 11.11 7.74 -14.11
C LYS A 154 11.27 7.56 -12.60
N GLU A 155 10.31 8.06 -11.84
CA GLU A 155 10.33 8.07 -10.38
C GLU A 155 9.01 7.50 -9.85
N LEU A 156 9.12 6.58 -8.90
CA LEU A 156 7.98 5.91 -8.28
C LEU A 156 8.16 5.87 -6.76
N GLU A 157 7.18 6.37 -6.03
CA GLU A 157 7.13 6.25 -4.56
C GLU A 157 5.91 5.41 -4.15
N ILE A 158 6.14 4.34 -3.41
CA ILE A 158 5.10 3.38 -2.99
C ILE A 158 5.00 3.40 -1.47
N GLY A 159 3.85 3.84 -0.94
CA GLY A 159 3.60 4.00 0.49
C GLY A 159 3.37 2.70 1.26
N ILE A 160 4.05 1.62 0.90
CA ILE A 160 4.01 0.34 1.61
C ILE A 160 5.37 0.14 2.29
N TYR A 161 5.32 -0.31 3.54
CA TYR A 161 6.49 -0.67 4.32
C TYR A 161 6.82 -2.13 4.04
N LEU A 162 7.99 -2.39 3.47
CA LEU A 162 8.50 -3.74 3.24
C LEU A 162 9.22 -4.30 4.49
N THR A 163 8.69 -3.93 5.65
CA THR A 163 9.10 -4.38 6.98
C THR A 163 8.09 -5.41 7.49
N PRO A 164 8.51 -6.44 8.26
CA PRO A 164 7.58 -7.41 8.79
C PRO A 164 6.45 -6.75 9.60
N HIS A 165 5.22 -7.23 9.41
CA HIS A 165 4.04 -6.75 10.13
C HIS A 165 4.23 -6.79 11.66
N ALA A 166 4.92 -7.81 12.18
CA ALA A 166 5.22 -7.96 13.59
C ALA A 166 6.02 -6.78 14.19
N ALA A 167 6.73 -5.99 13.37
CA ALA A 167 7.54 -4.87 13.84
C ALA A 167 6.74 -3.81 14.62
N ILE A 168 5.47 -3.59 14.25
CA ILE A 168 4.59 -2.66 14.99
C ILE A 168 4.37 -3.17 16.41
N GLY A 169 4.00 -4.45 16.55
CA GLY A 169 3.75 -5.09 17.85
C GLY A 169 5.00 -5.14 18.72
N THR A 170 6.13 -5.57 18.14
CA THR A 170 7.42 -5.64 18.85
C THR A 170 7.86 -4.27 19.37
N HIS A 171 7.77 -3.21 18.54
CA HIS A 171 8.12 -1.86 18.96
C HIS A 171 7.24 -1.37 20.13
N LEU A 172 5.93 -1.59 20.04
CA LEU A 172 5.00 -1.21 21.10
C LEU A 172 5.31 -1.96 22.41
N GLN A 173 5.58 -3.27 22.33
CA GLN A 173 5.92 -4.08 23.49
C GLN A 173 7.21 -3.59 24.16
N GLN A 174 8.26 -3.30 23.37
CA GLN A 174 9.56 -2.82 23.87
C GLN A 174 9.46 -1.48 24.60
N HIS A 175 8.65 -0.54 24.12
CA HIS A 175 8.61 0.82 24.67
C HIS A 175 7.49 1.08 25.66
N THR A 176 6.40 0.32 25.60
CA THR A 176 5.23 0.55 26.46
C THR A 176 4.92 -0.61 27.39
N GLY A 177 5.54 -1.78 27.21
CA GLY A 177 5.21 -3.00 27.94
C GLY A 177 3.81 -3.54 27.62
N LEU A 178 3.15 -3.00 26.59
CA LEU A 178 1.83 -3.42 26.16
C LEU A 178 1.95 -4.37 24.97
N ASP A 179 1.28 -5.52 25.08
CA ASP A 179 0.97 -6.40 23.95
C ASP A 179 -0.17 -5.77 23.14
N GLY A 180 0.16 -4.71 22.41
CA GLY A 180 -0.79 -3.99 21.57
C GLY A 180 -1.78 -3.07 22.32
N LEU A 181 -2.23 -2.06 21.58
CA LEU A 181 -3.47 -1.30 21.81
C LEU A 181 -3.57 -0.40 23.05
N SER A 182 -2.47 0.27 23.42
CA SER A 182 -2.59 1.73 23.58
C SER A 182 -1.88 2.39 22.40
N ARG A 183 -2.57 2.42 21.25
CA ARG A 183 -2.15 3.25 20.08
C ARG A 183 -2.13 4.76 20.41
N ALA A 184 -2.42 5.13 21.67
CA ALA A 184 -2.53 6.49 22.18
C ALA A 184 -1.20 7.07 22.68
N SER A 185 -0.11 6.30 22.75
CA SER A 185 1.21 6.87 23.08
C SER A 185 1.83 7.50 21.83
N LEU A 186 1.25 8.62 21.37
CA LEU A 186 1.69 9.47 20.24
C LEU A 186 3.22 9.58 20.13
N LYS A 187 3.90 9.71 21.27
CA LYS A 187 5.34 9.90 21.39
C LYS A 187 6.19 8.69 21.01
N VAL A 188 5.65 7.48 21.04
CA VAL A 188 6.44 6.26 20.80
C VAL A 188 6.91 6.16 19.35
N TRP A 189 6.23 6.85 18.43
CA TRP A 189 6.56 6.86 17.00
C TRP A 189 7.30 8.13 16.58
N GLU A 190 7.33 9.16 17.41
CA GLU A 190 7.91 10.47 17.06
C GLU A 190 9.44 10.41 16.95
N GLU A 191 10.08 9.63 17.81
CA GLU A 191 11.53 9.52 17.87
C GLU A 191 12.07 8.34 17.03
N PRO A 192 13.27 8.47 16.43
CA PRO A 192 14.01 7.33 15.91
C PRO A 192 14.18 6.25 17.00
N CYS A 193 14.09 4.98 16.60
CA CYS A 193 14.32 3.86 17.52
C CYS A 193 15.55 3.10 17.06
N GLU A 194 16.59 3.07 17.91
CA GLU A 194 17.84 2.41 17.60
C GLU A 194 17.67 0.88 17.52
N GLU A 195 16.87 0.31 18.41
CA GLU A 195 16.55 -1.13 18.37
C GLU A 195 15.84 -1.52 17.07
N CYS A 196 14.84 -0.75 16.64
CA CYS A 196 14.18 -0.98 15.35
C CYS A 196 15.16 -0.84 14.17
N ASN A 197 16.10 0.11 14.23
CA ASN A 197 17.12 0.24 13.19
C ASN A 197 18.02 -1.00 13.14
N ILE A 198 18.50 -1.47 14.30
CA ILE A 198 19.33 -2.67 14.40
C ILE A 198 18.58 -3.89 13.87
N GLN A 199 17.32 -4.05 14.24
CA GLN A 199 16.53 -5.23 13.91
C GLN A 199 16.02 -5.25 12.48
N TYR A 200 15.53 -4.10 11.96
CA TYR A 200 14.71 -4.09 10.75
C TYR A 200 15.35 -3.37 9.56
N ARG A 201 16.36 -2.52 9.74
CA ARG A 201 16.88 -1.67 8.66
C ARG A 201 17.45 -2.49 7.51
N GLU A 202 18.45 -3.31 7.77
CA GLU A 202 19.12 -4.09 6.71
C GLU A 202 18.18 -5.13 6.07
N PRO A 203 17.38 -5.91 6.83
CA PRO A 203 16.41 -6.83 6.22
C PRO A 203 15.39 -6.11 5.33
N THR A 204 14.86 -4.96 5.78
CA THR A 204 13.91 -4.17 4.99
C THR A 204 14.57 -3.66 3.71
N LEU A 205 15.77 -3.09 3.79
CA LEU A 205 16.49 -2.58 2.61
C LEU A 205 16.77 -3.69 1.58
N ALA A 206 17.07 -4.92 2.02
CA ALA A 206 17.28 -6.05 1.13
C ALA A 206 16.00 -6.44 0.37
N VAL A 207 14.86 -6.47 1.06
CA VAL A 207 13.54 -6.76 0.47
C VAL A 207 13.10 -5.64 -0.48
N GLU A 208 13.34 -4.38 -0.11
CA GLU A 208 13.10 -3.23 -1.00
C GLU A 208 13.98 -3.26 -2.25
N ALA A 209 15.24 -3.68 -2.10
CA ALA A 209 16.14 -3.83 -3.23
C ALA A 209 15.60 -4.88 -4.20
N GLU A 210 15.23 -6.07 -3.72
CA GLU A 210 14.62 -7.14 -4.52
C GLU A 210 13.36 -6.66 -5.28
N ALA A 211 12.44 -5.99 -4.58
CA ALA A 211 11.24 -5.42 -5.18
C ALA A 211 11.58 -4.39 -6.28
N THR A 212 12.59 -3.55 -6.01
CA THR A 212 13.08 -2.54 -6.95
C THR A 212 13.68 -3.16 -8.20
N GLU A 213 14.43 -4.27 -8.08
CA GLU A 213 14.99 -4.95 -9.26
C GLU A 213 13.88 -5.50 -10.17
N ILE A 214 12.82 -6.06 -9.59
CA ILE A 214 11.66 -6.56 -10.35
C ILE A 214 10.98 -5.40 -11.09
N LEU A 215 10.71 -4.30 -10.39
CA LEU A 215 10.15 -3.09 -11.02
C LEU A 215 11.06 -2.56 -12.14
N ALA A 216 12.38 -2.55 -11.93
CA ALA A 216 13.36 -2.03 -12.89
C ALA A 216 13.45 -2.87 -14.17
N ARG A 217 13.27 -4.20 -14.07
CA ARG A 217 13.25 -5.12 -15.21
C ARG A 217 11.97 -4.95 -16.04
N GLU A 218 10.83 -4.78 -15.38
CA GLU A 218 9.52 -4.68 -16.03
C GLU A 218 9.19 -3.27 -16.56
N ILE A 219 9.77 -2.22 -15.96
CA ILE A 219 9.56 -0.82 -16.35
C ILE A 219 10.91 -0.17 -16.70
N PRO A 220 11.34 -0.24 -17.98
CA PRO A 220 12.67 0.22 -18.41
C PRO A 220 12.94 1.71 -18.22
N THR A 221 11.89 2.53 -18.07
CA THR A 221 12.03 3.98 -17.87
C THR A 221 12.33 4.37 -16.44
N LEU A 222 12.13 3.46 -15.46
CA LEU A 222 12.41 3.76 -14.06
C LEU A 222 13.91 3.98 -13.82
N SER A 223 14.16 5.02 -13.03
CA SER A 223 15.49 5.44 -12.57
C SER A 223 15.57 5.57 -11.04
N LEU A 224 14.42 5.73 -10.38
CA LEU A 224 14.29 5.89 -8.94
C LEU A 224 13.03 5.17 -8.45
N VAL A 225 13.16 4.37 -7.40
CA VAL A 225 12.03 3.78 -6.67
C VAL A 225 12.22 4.09 -5.19
N SER A 226 11.17 4.53 -4.51
CA SER A 226 11.19 4.76 -3.08
C SER A 226 10.06 4.02 -2.37
N TRP A 227 10.37 3.49 -1.20
CA TRP A 227 9.45 2.72 -0.34
C TRP A 227 9.22 3.47 0.97
N ALA A 228 8.07 3.25 1.61
CA ALA A 228 7.82 3.83 2.93
C ALA A 228 8.78 3.21 3.95
N SER A 229 9.51 4.04 4.68
CA SER A 229 10.60 3.57 5.54
C SER A 229 10.18 3.53 7.01
N PHE A 230 10.13 2.32 7.57
CA PHE A 230 9.88 2.13 9.01
C PHE A 230 11.07 2.59 9.87
N CYS A 231 12.24 2.81 9.31
CA CYS A 231 13.39 3.31 10.09
C CYS A 231 13.55 4.83 10.00
N SER A 232 12.71 5.51 9.22
CA SER A 232 12.73 6.98 9.07
C SER A 232 12.16 7.71 10.30
N GLU A 233 12.46 9.01 10.40
CA GLU A 233 11.85 9.91 11.39
C GLU A 233 10.32 9.86 11.28
N LYS A 234 9.63 9.73 12.41
CA LYS A 234 8.16 9.57 12.50
C LYS A 234 7.58 8.43 11.68
N ARG A 235 8.43 7.58 11.08
CA ARG A 235 8.03 6.51 10.16
C ARG A 235 7.32 7.01 8.90
N ILE A 236 7.48 8.28 8.52
CA ILE A 236 6.79 8.89 7.36
C ILE A 236 7.73 9.17 6.18
N GLY A 237 9.03 8.94 6.35
CA GLY A 237 10.03 9.12 5.31
C GLY A 237 10.12 7.95 4.34
N TRP A 238 11.04 8.09 3.38
CA TRP A 238 11.20 7.17 2.27
C TRP A 238 12.62 6.59 2.20
N SER A 239 12.72 5.30 1.94
CA SER A 239 13.95 4.62 1.56
C SER A 239 14.04 4.63 0.04
N THR A 240 15.07 5.27 -0.51
CA THR A 240 15.19 5.50 -1.96
C THR A 240 16.21 4.56 -2.57
N HIS A 241 15.90 3.98 -3.73
CA HIS A 241 16.76 3.08 -4.49
C HIS A 241 16.97 3.64 -5.89
N ARG A 242 18.23 3.90 -6.25
CA ARG A 242 18.60 4.36 -7.60
C ARG A 242 18.86 3.15 -8.49
N ILE A 243 18.28 3.17 -9.68
CA ILE A 243 18.46 2.14 -10.69
C ILE A 243 19.58 2.55 -11.66
N SER A 244 20.54 1.66 -11.87
CA SER A 244 21.57 1.79 -12.90
C SER A 244 21.28 0.84 -14.06
N ARG A 245 21.61 1.30 -15.28
CA ARG A 245 21.42 0.57 -16.53
C ARG A 245 22.69 0.61 -17.39
N ASP A 246 22.88 -0.43 -18.19
CA ASP A 246 23.97 -0.52 -19.17
C ASP A 246 23.74 0.41 -20.37
N GLN A 247 24.64 0.36 -21.36
CA GLN A 247 24.55 1.20 -22.56
C GLN A 247 23.36 0.82 -23.45
N GLU A 248 22.90 -0.43 -23.33
CA GLU A 248 21.77 -1.02 -24.03
C GLU A 248 20.44 -0.74 -23.32
N GLY A 249 20.45 -0.18 -22.11
CA GLY A 249 19.27 0.15 -21.30
C GLY A 249 18.76 -0.99 -20.41
N ASN A 250 19.49 -2.10 -20.32
CA ASN A 250 19.14 -3.20 -19.43
C ASN A 250 19.48 -2.87 -17.98
N PHE A 251 18.72 -3.44 -17.05
CA PHE A 251 18.97 -3.30 -15.61
C PHE A 251 20.30 -3.96 -15.23
N GLU A 252 21.18 -3.23 -14.54
CA GLU A 252 22.43 -3.77 -13.98
C GLU A 252 22.32 -4.03 -12.48
N LYS A 253 21.97 -3.00 -11.72
CA LYS A 253 21.86 -3.03 -10.25
C LYS A 253 21.04 -1.86 -9.73
N SER A 254 20.48 -2.02 -8.54
CA SER A 254 19.98 -0.92 -7.72
C SER A 254 20.95 -0.65 -6.56
N ALA A 255 20.91 0.58 -6.04
CA ALA A 255 21.61 0.93 -4.81
C ALA A 255 20.72 1.82 -3.93
N SER A 256 20.61 1.47 -2.65
CA SER A 256 19.96 2.30 -1.65
C SER A 256 20.70 3.61 -1.49
N VAL A 257 19.99 4.72 -1.60
CA VAL A 257 20.45 6.07 -1.35
C VAL A 257 19.69 6.59 -0.15
N THR A 258 20.38 6.78 0.96
CA THR A 258 19.79 7.44 2.13
C THR A 258 19.79 8.95 1.85
N LYS A 259 18.63 9.60 1.92
CA LYS A 259 18.54 11.06 2.01
C LYS A 259 18.35 11.48 3.46
#